data_AF-A0A9E5WHA5-F1
#
_entry.id   AF-A0A9E5WHA5-F1
#
_cell.length_a   1.000
_cell.length_b   1.000
_cell.length_c   1.000
_cell.angle_alpha   90.00
_cell.angle_beta   90.00
_cell.angle_gamma   90.00
#
_symmetry.space_group_name_H-M   'P 1'
#
loop_
_entity.id
_entity.type
_entity.pdbx_description
1 polymer ?
#
loop_
_entity_poly.entity_id
_entity_poly.type
_entity_poly.pdbx_seq_one_letter_code
_entity_poly.pdbx_strand_id
1 'polypeptide(L)'
;MIALIQSPDNRGAAVHQTWLDPSQKNGKAVIEHNGEVLSAKLVRGSKKSGAIRLFMPNAPDTLVMGEGIETTLTAMVAAPFENAAYWAGIDLGNMSGLMQRIKGQRYTGLPLMSDRRAFVPPAWVKHLVFIMDGDSEPKMTRAKLECGLKRAMAIRPGLRGQIVQAGEGVDLNDVLVNGGSS
;
A
#
# COMPACT_ATOMS: atom_id res chain seq x y z
N MET A 1 15.64 -4.95 -5.85
CA MET A 1 14.48 -4.36 -6.56
C MET A 1 14.46 -2.85 -6.37
N ILE A 2 14.22 -2.08 -7.44
CA ILE A 2 14.10 -0.61 -7.43
C ILE A 2 12.77 -0.25 -8.10
N ALA A 3 12.01 0.66 -7.51
CA ALA A 3 10.74 1.13 -8.06
C ALA A 3 10.58 2.65 -7.89
N LEU A 4 10.05 3.31 -8.92
CA LEU A 4 9.76 4.73 -8.89
C LEU A 4 8.49 5.00 -8.08
N ILE A 5 8.58 5.95 -7.14
CA ILE A 5 7.42 6.54 -6.49
C ILE A 5 7.03 7.78 -7.27
N GLN A 6 5.80 7.80 -7.76
CA GLN A 6 5.25 8.93 -8.52
C GLN A 6 4.35 9.79 -7.66
N SER A 7 4.53 11.11 -7.75
CA SER A 7 3.64 12.10 -7.14
C SER A 7 2.28 12.17 -7.86
N PRO A 8 1.28 12.88 -7.29
CA PRO A 8 -0.03 13.03 -7.91
C PRO A 8 -0.02 13.69 -9.30
N ASP A 9 1.00 14.48 -9.62
CA ASP A 9 1.21 15.09 -10.95
C ASP A 9 1.92 14.16 -11.95
N ASN A 10 2.06 12.87 -11.62
CA ASN A 10 2.70 11.81 -12.40
C ASN A 10 4.22 11.93 -12.55
N ARG A 11 4.87 12.87 -11.85
CA ARG A 11 6.33 13.00 -11.86
C ARG A 11 6.98 12.04 -10.86
N GLY A 12 8.25 11.70 -11.11
CA GLY A 12 9.06 10.96 -10.14
C GLY A 12 9.36 11.82 -8.92
N ALA A 13 9.08 11.30 -7.72
CA ALA A 13 9.24 12.04 -6.45
C ALA A 13 10.22 11.36 -5.47
N ALA A 14 10.31 10.03 -5.54
CA ALA A 14 11.20 9.23 -4.72
C ALA A 14 11.49 7.88 -5.39
N VAL A 15 12.44 7.15 -4.83
CA VAL A 15 12.75 5.77 -5.22
C VAL A 15 12.58 4.88 -4.01
N HIS A 16 11.85 3.78 -4.21
CA HIS A 16 11.79 2.65 -3.30
C HIS A 16 12.84 1.62 -3.72
N GLN A 17 13.68 1.19 -2.79
CA GLN A 17 14.69 0.16 -3.00
C GLN A 17 14.53 -0.93 -1.93
N THR A 18 14.52 -2.18 -2.38
CA THR A 18 14.58 -3.37 -1.52
C THR A 18 15.78 -4.22 -1.94
N TRP A 19 16.64 -4.58 -1.00
CA TRP A 19 17.68 -5.60 -1.22
C TRP A 19 17.08 -6.98 -1.05
N LEU A 20 17.38 -7.87 -1.99
CA LEU A 20 16.81 -9.20 -2.07
C LEU A 20 17.89 -10.25 -1.83
N ASP A 21 17.51 -11.30 -1.13
CA ASP A 21 18.28 -12.52 -0.94
C ASP A 21 17.32 -13.70 -1.09
N PRO A 22 17.34 -14.41 -2.24
CA PRO A 22 16.44 -15.53 -2.50
C PRO A 22 16.60 -16.70 -1.54
N SER A 23 17.71 -16.78 -0.78
CA SER A 23 17.88 -17.81 0.24
C SER A 23 17.06 -17.56 1.51
N GLN A 24 16.58 -16.32 1.71
CA GLN A 24 15.73 -15.96 2.84
C GLN A 24 14.28 -16.33 2.57
N LYS A 25 13.57 -16.79 3.60
CA LYS A 25 12.16 -17.22 3.50
C LYS A 25 11.26 -16.17 2.82
N ASN A 26 11.46 -14.89 3.09
CA ASN A 26 10.67 -13.79 2.54
C ASN A 26 11.36 -13.06 1.38
N GLY A 27 12.46 -13.60 0.87
CA GLY A 27 13.26 -13.04 -0.23
C GLY A 27 13.99 -11.72 0.05
N LYS A 28 13.88 -11.16 1.27
CA LYS A 28 14.53 -9.89 1.64
C LYS A 28 15.88 -10.16 2.29
N ALA A 29 16.91 -9.43 1.88
CA ALA A 29 18.25 -9.58 2.45
C ALA A 29 18.28 -9.19 3.94
N VAL A 30 18.99 -9.98 4.75
CA VAL A 30 19.38 -9.58 6.11
C VAL A 30 20.65 -8.75 5.98
N ILE A 31 20.59 -7.47 6.39
CA ILE A 31 21.72 -6.56 6.30
C ILE A 31 22.23 -6.30 7.71
N GLU A 32 23.47 -6.69 7.99
CA GLU A 32 24.13 -6.43 9.26
C GLU A 32 25.28 -5.44 9.09
N HIS A 33 25.36 -4.46 9.98
CA HIS A 33 26.46 -3.51 10.04
C HIS A 33 26.79 -3.18 11.50
N ASN A 34 28.04 -3.39 11.91
CA ASN A 34 28.52 -3.16 13.29
C ASN A 34 27.67 -3.87 14.37
N GLY A 35 27.13 -5.05 14.06
CA GLY A 35 26.27 -5.82 14.98
C GLY A 35 24.81 -5.36 15.02
N GLU A 36 24.42 -4.37 14.21
CA GLU A 36 23.02 -3.94 14.07
C GLU A 36 22.40 -4.48 12.79
N VAL A 37 21.17 -4.98 12.90
CA VAL A 37 20.35 -5.36 11.74
C VAL A 37 19.70 -4.11 11.15
N LEU A 38 20.02 -3.81 9.90
CA LEU A 38 19.48 -2.69 9.15
C LEU A 38 18.26 -3.10 8.32
N SER A 39 17.42 -2.13 7.98
CA SER A 39 16.28 -2.39 7.09
C SER A 39 16.75 -2.77 5.69
N ALA A 40 16.23 -3.89 5.17
CA ALA A 40 16.37 -4.28 3.77
C ALA A 40 15.62 -3.37 2.80
N LYS A 41 14.88 -2.37 3.31
CA LYS A 41 14.09 -1.42 2.53
C LYS A 41 14.61 -0.01 2.76
N LEU A 42 14.63 0.77 1.68
CA LEU A 42 15.08 2.14 1.68
C LEU A 42 14.22 2.99 0.75
N VAL A 43 13.84 4.18 1.21
CA VAL A 43 13.23 5.21 0.37
C VAL A 43 14.17 6.40 0.27
N ARG A 44 14.44 6.84 -0.95
CA ARG A 44 15.24 8.05 -1.26
C ARG A 44 14.34 9.10 -1.92
N GLY A 45 14.20 10.27 -1.29
CA GLY A 45 13.31 11.34 -1.75
C GLY A 45 12.01 11.45 -0.94
N SER A 46 11.08 12.30 -1.38
CA SER A 46 9.81 12.53 -0.68
C SER A 46 8.71 11.62 -1.23
N LYS A 47 8.32 10.60 -0.45
CA LYS A 47 7.23 9.67 -0.79
C LYS A 47 5.80 10.19 -0.55
N LYS A 48 5.66 11.36 0.07
CA LYS A 48 4.38 11.91 0.53
C LYS A 48 3.39 12.05 -0.63
N SER A 49 2.17 11.56 -0.42
CA SER A 49 1.08 11.51 -1.40
C SER A 49 1.39 10.69 -2.66
N GLY A 50 2.57 10.08 -2.75
CA GLY A 50 3.00 9.30 -3.90
C GLY A 50 2.56 7.84 -3.79
N ALA A 51 2.68 7.14 -4.91
CA ALA A 51 2.46 5.70 -4.99
C ALA A 51 3.38 5.08 -6.05
N ILE A 52 3.59 3.77 -5.94
CA ILE A 52 4.27 2.97 -6.96
C ILE A 52 3.19 2.34 -7.83
N ARG A 53 3.21 2.56 -9.14
CA ARG A 53 2.15 2.11 -10.06
C ARG A 53 2.59 0.84 -10.75
N LEU A 54 2.14 -0.31 -10.25
CA LEU A 54 2.61 -1.62 -10.71
C LEU A 54 1.88 -2.04 -11.98
N PHE A 55 0.59 -1.73 -12.08
CA PHE A 55 -0.23 -2.04 -13.24
C PHE A 55 -1.32 -0.99 -13.45
N MET A 56 -1.60 -0.71 -14.73
CA MET A 56 -2.62 0.23 -15.17
C MET A 56 -3.24 -0.29 -16.48
N PRO A 57 -4.45 -0.86 -16.44
CA PRO A 57 -5.14 -1.28 -17.66
C PRO A 57 -5.71 -0.05 -18.40
N ASN A 58 -6.41 -0.28 -19.52
CA ASN A 58 -7.09 0.80 -20.22
C ASN A 58 -8.32 1.27 -19.42
N ALA A 59 -8.42 2.57 -19.17
CA ALA A 59 -9.56 3.22 -18.51
C ALA A 59 -10.12 2.48 -17.26
N PRO A 60 -9.29 2.15 -16.25
CA PRO A 60 -9.77 1.58 -15.01
C PRO A 60 -10.64 2.58 -14.25
N ASP A 61 -11.56 2.06 -13.47
CA ASP A 61 -12.30 2.83 -12.47
C ASP A 61 -12.03 2.34 -11.03
N THR A 62 -11.29 1.25 -10.89
CA THR A 62 -10.98 0.61 -9.62
C THR A 62 -9.47 0.67 -9.38
N LEU A 63 -9.09 1.02 -8.15
CA LEU A 63 -7.71 1.01 -7.68
C LEU A 63 -7.58 0.07 -6.49
N VAL A 64 -6.79 -0.98 -6.66
CA VAL A 64 -6.38 -1.89 -5.58
C VAL A 64 -5.00 -1.46 -5.09
N MET A 65 -4.86 -1.32 -3.77
CA MET A 65 -3.61 -0.86 -3.17
C MET A 65 -3.29 -1.57 -1.85
N GLY A 66 -2.13 -2.22 -1.81
CA GLY A 66 -1.50 -2.68 -0.57
C GLY A 66 -0.41 -1.72 -0.09
N GLU A 67 0.12 -1.96 1.11
CA GLU A 67 1.22 -1.18 1.65
C GLU A 67 2.50 -1.34 0.80
N GLY A 68 2.87 -2.59 0.53
CA GLY A 68 4.09 -2.97 -0.20
C GLY A 68 3.84 -3.40 -1.64
N ILE A 69 4.95 -3.52 -2.38
CA ILE A 69 4.94 -4.05 -3.76
C ILE A 69 4.49 -5.50 -3.75
N GLU A 70 5.06 -6.32 -2.87
CA GLU A 70 4.82 -7.76 -2.80
C GLU A 70 3.35 -8.07 -2.53
N THR A 71 2.78 -7.49 -1.46
CA THR A 71 1.36 -7.62 -1.11
C THR A 71 0.43 -7.20 -2.25
N THR A 72 0.79 -6.12 -2.97
CA THR A 72 -0.04 -5.62 -4.07
C THR A 72 0.05 -6.52 -5.30
N LEU A 73 1.24 -7.03 -5.63
CA LEU A 73 1.43 -7.96 -6.75
C LEU A 73 0.68 -9.28 -6.52
N THR A 74 0.65 -9.81 -5.30
CA THR A 74 -0.12 -11.04 -5.06
C THR A 74 -1.61 -10.82 -5.25
N ALA A 75 -2.16 -9.68 -4.83
CA ALA A 75 -3.55 -9.33 -5.14
C ALA A 75 -3.80 -9.11 -6.64
N MET A 76 -2.79 -8.67 -7.39
CA MET A 76 -2.86 -8.55 -8.85
C MET A 76 -2.95 -9.92 -9.51
N VAL A 77 -2.16 -10.89 -9.07
CA VAL A 77 -2.21 -12.28 -9.58
C VAL A 77 -3.58 -12.91 -9.32
N ALA A 78 -4.18 -12.66 -8.15
CA ALA A 78 -5.53 -13.13 -7.84
C ALA A 78 -6.62 -12.43 -8.70
N ALA A 79 -6.31 -11.28 -9.29
CA ALA A 79 -7.17 -10.50 -10.18
C ALA A 79 -8.67 -10.44 -9.78
N PRO A 80 -9.01 -10.08 -8.52
CA PRO A 80 -10.40 -10.15 -8.04
C PRO A 80 -11.33 -9.11 -8.68
N PHE A 81 -10.79 -8.17 -9.45
CA PHE A 81 -11.52 -7.13 -10.16
C PHE A 81 -11.09 -7.12 -11.62
N GLU A 82 -12.05 -7.19 -12.53
CA GLU A 82 -11.83 -7.34 -13.98
C GLU A 82 -11.02 -6.19 -14.61
N ASN A 83 -11.20 -4.95 -14.12
CA ASN A 83 -10.54 -3.76 -14.67
C ASN A 83 -9.94 -2.85 -13.58
N ALA A 84 -9.04 -3.41 -12.76
CA ALA A 84 -8.37 -2.67 -11.69
C ALA A 84 -6.93 -2.27 -12.03
N ALA A 85 -6.56 -1.06 -11.61
CA ALA A 85 -5.16 -0.68 -11.44
C ALA A 85 -4.62 -1.20 -10.10
N TYR A 86 -3.33 -1.49 -10.05
CA TYR A 86 -2.66 -2.03 -8.85
C TYR A 86 -1.48 -1.17 -8.47
N TRP A 87 -1.58 -0.46 -7.34
CA TRP A 87 -0.54 0.47 -6.87
C TRP A 87 -0.09 0.12 -5.46
N ALA A 88 1.19 0.27 -5.14
CA ALA A 88 1.67 0.15 -3.76
C ALA A 88 1.69 1.52 -3.07
N GLY A 89 1.16 1.56 -1.85
CA GLY A 89 1.01 2.75 -1.00
C GLY A 89 2.28 3.16 -0.24
N ILE A 90 3.36 2.38 -0.37
CA ILE A 90 4.70 2.59 0.20
C ILE A 90 4.79 2.27 1.69
N ASP A 91 3.92 2.89 2.49
CA ASP A 91 3.75 2.59 3.91
C ASP A 91 2.32 2.93 4.36
N LEU A 92 1.91 2.33 5.48
CA LEU A 92 0.57 2.54 6.02
C LEU A 92 0.29 4.00 6.40
N GLY A 93 1.30 4.77 6.79
CA GLY A 93 1.15 6.19 7.14
C GLY A 93 0.86 7.08 5.94
N ASN A 94 1.46 6.78 4.78
CA ASN A 94 1.16 7.45 3.52
C ASN A 94 -0.27 7.15 3.06
N MET A 95 -0.72 5.90 3.17
CA MET A 95 -2.09 5.50 2.87
C MET A 95 -3.12 6.10 3.84
N SER A 96 -2.83 6.06 5.15
CA SER A 96 -3.76 6.47 6.19
C SER A 96 -3.81 7.97 6.43
N GLY A 97 -2.72 8.68 6.17
CA GLY A 97 -2.49 10.04 6.63
C GLY A 97 -2.59 10.21 8.15
N LEU A 98 -2.62 11.46 8.60
CA LEU A 98 -2.82 11.83 10.00
C LEU A 98 -4.27 11.61 10.44
N MET A 99 -4.43 11.08 11.66
CA MET A 99 -5.70 10.94 12.35
C MET A 99 -5.93 12.10 13.32
N GLN A 100 -7.20 12.42 13.59
CA GLN A 100 -7.58 13.29 14.68
C GLN A 100 -7.22 12.65 16.03
N ARG A 101 -6.72 13.48 16.96
CA ARG A 101 -6.43 13.06 18.33
C ARG A 101 -7.63 13.37 19.21
N ILE A 102 -8.25 12.33 19.76
CA ILE A 102 -9.35 12.44 20.72
C ILE A 102 -8.89 11.84 22.04
N LYS A 103 -8.98 12.60 23.14
CA LYS A 103 -8.55 12.15 24.46
C LYS A 103 -9.28 10.86 24.85
N GLY A 104 -8.53 9.84 25.27
CA GLY A 104 -9.09 8.53 25.64
C GLY A 104 -9.34 7.56 24.47
N GLN A 105 -9.15 7.97 23.22
CA GLN A 105 -9.22 7.08 22.06
C GLN A 105 -7.85 6.91 21.40
N ARG A 106 -7.35 5.68 21.37
CA ARG A 106 -6.04 5.37 20.78
C ARG A 106 -6.06 5.44 19.24
N TYR A 107 -7.13 4.95 18.62
CA TYR A 107 -7.33 4.98 17.17
C TYR A 107 -8.76 5.42 16.85
N THR A 108 -8.91 6.67 16.41
CA THR A 108 -10.23 7.25 16.10
C THR A 108 -10.75 6.78 14.75
N GLY A 109 -9.86 6.40 13.83
CA GLY A 109 -10.20 6.15 12.43
C GLY A 109 -10.78 7.38 11.73
N LEU A 110 -10.61 8.58 12.29
CA LEU A 110 -11.11 9.83 11.75
C LEU A 110 -9.95 10.64 11.16
N PRO A 111 -10.03 11.05 9.88
CA PRO A 111 -8.96 11.79 9.26
C PRO A 111 -8.85 13.22 9.80
N LEU A 112 -7.61 13.66 10.02
CA LEU A 112 -7.31 15.07 10.11
C LEU A 112 -7.33 15.66 8.69
N MET A 113 -8.40 16.36 8.34
CA MET A 113 -8.64 16.83 6.96
C MET A 113 -7.64 17.89 6.48
N SER A 114 -6.90 18.53 7.37
CA SER A 114 -5.81 19.45 7.01
C SER A 114 -4.53 18.74 6.56
N ASP A 115 -4.43 17.41 6.69
CA ASP A 115 -3.28 16.66 6.19
C ASP A 115 -3.32 16.51 4.67
N ARG A 116 -2.51 17.33 4.00
CA ARG A 116 -2.35 17.33 2.53
C ARG A 116 -1.27 16.38 2.04
N ARG A 117 -0.62 15.62 2.92
CA ARG A 117 0.55 14.77 2.61
C ARG A 117 0.20 13.29 2.50
N ALA A 118 -1.03 12.92 2.82
CA ALA A 118 -1.56 11.58 2.63
C ALA A 118 -1.80 11.30 1.14
N PHE A 119 -1.81 10.03 0.79
CA PHE A 119 -2.28 9.58 -0.50
C PHE A 119 -3.77 9.92 -0.68
N VAL A 120 -4.12 10.37 -1.89
CA VAL A 120 -5.50 10.53 -2.35
C VAL A 120 -5.54 9.96 -3.76
N PRO A 121 -6.50 9.06 -4.08
CA PRO A 121 -6.55 8.49 -5.41
C PRO A 121 -6.79 9.56 -6.50
N PRO A 122 -6.31 9.32 -7.73
CA PRO A 122 -6.66 10.14 -8.88
C PRO A 122 -8.18 10.23 -9.09
N ALA A 123 -8.63 11.25 -9.81
CA ALA A 123 -10.06 11.50 -10.04
C ALA A 123 -10.77 10.42 -10.87
N TRP A 124 -10.04 9.62 -11.64
CA TRP A 124 -10.62 8.51 -12.41
C TRP A 124 -11.05 7.34 -11.51
N VAL A 125 -10.53 7.24 -10.29
CA VAL A 125 -10.87 6.17 -9.35
C VAL A 125 -12.28 6.40 -8.81
N LYS A 126 -13.17 5.45 -9.06
CA LYS A 126 -14.53 5.35 -8.50
C LYS A 126 -14.60 4.35 -7.35
N HIS A 127 -13.67 3.39 -7.31
CA HIS A 127 -13.58 2.39 -6.25
C HIS A 127 -12.14 2.24 -5.77
N LEU A 128 -11.88 2.54 -4.49
CA LEU A 128 -10.58 2.37 -3.85
C LEU A 128 -10.63 1.19 -2.89
N VAL A 129 -9.80 0.19 -3.14
CA VAL A 129 -9.69 -1.03 -2.34
C VAL A 129 -8.32 -1.07 -1.67
N PHE A 130 -8.30 -1.02 -0.35
CA PHE A 130 -7.08 -1.22 0.43
C PHE A 130 -6.93 -2.67 0.89
N ILE A 131 -5.71 -3.20 0.72
CA ILE A 131 -5.35 -4.52 1.23
C ILE A 131 -4.79 -4.34 2.64
N MET A 132 -5.42 -5.00 3.60
CA MET A 132 -4.91 -5.17 4.96
C MET A 132 -4.06 -6.44 5.00
N ASP A 133 -2.77 -6.26 5.28
CA ASP A 133 -1.83 -7.37 5.44
C ASP A 133 -2.23 -8.24 6.65
N GLY A 134 -2.12 -9.57 6.50
CA GLY A 134 -2.54 -10.55 7.50
C GLY A 134 -1.69 -10.52 8.77
N ASP A 135 -0.42 -10.15 8.65
CA ASP A 135 0.54 -10.15 9.76
C ASP A 135 0.50 -8.85 10.62
N SER A 136 -0.39 -7.92 10.28
CA SER A 136 -0.47 -6.62 10.97
C SER A 136 -1.40 -6.66 12.19
N GLU A 137 -1.15 -5.79 13.19
CA GLU A 137 -2.07 -5.65 14.33
C GLU A 137 -3.46 -5.20 13.81
N PRO A 138 -4.50 -6.05 13.91
CA PRO A 138 -5.70 -5.85 13.09
C PRO A 138 -6.46 -4.57 13.43
N LYS A 139 -6.53 -4.18 14.72
CA LYS A 139 -7.33 -3.02 15.14
C LYS A 139 -6.71 -1.71 14.69
N MET A 140 -5.41 -1.52 14.94
CA MET A 140 -4.67 -0.35 14.49
C MET A 140 -4.68 -0.24 12.97
N THR A 141 -4.43 -1.34 12.28
CA THR A 141 -4.26 -1.35 10.83
C THR A 141 -5.58 -1.02 10.14
N ARG A 142 -6.67 -1.67 10.55
CA ARG A 142 -8.02 -1.34 10.07
C ARG A 142 -8.36 0.12 10.32
N ALA A 143 -8.14 0.64 11.53
CA ALA A 143 -8.45 2.05 11.84
C ALA A 143 -7.64 3.04 10.97
N LYS A 144 -6.37 2.72 10.67
CA LYS A 144 -5.53 3.50 9.75
C LYS A 144 -6.06 3.47 8.31
N LEU A 145 -6.40 2.29 7.80
CA LEU A 145 -6.95 2.15 6.45
C LEU A 145 -8.31 2.86 6.32
N GLU A 146 -9.19 2.72 7.32
CA GLU A 146 -10.48 3.44 7.36
C GLU A 146 -10.28 4.95 7.38
N CYS A 147 -9.30 5.46 8.13
CA CYS A 147 -8.94 6.88 8.11
C CYS A 147 -8.55 7.34 6.70
N GLY A 148 -7.70 6.57 6.01
CA GLY A 148 -7.31 6.81 4.62
C GLY A 148 -8.49 6.86 3.67
N LEU A 149 -9.36 5.84 3.72
CA LEU A 149 -10.57 5.75 2.88
C LEU A 149 -11.53 6.91 3.14
N LYS A 150 -11.83 7.24 4.40
CA LYS A 150 -12.71 8.36 4.75
C LYS A 150 -12.17 9.68 4.22
N ARG A 151 -10.86 9.93 4.30
CA ARG A 151 -10.24 11.13 3.71
C ARG A 151 -10.41 11.15 2.20
N ALA A 152 -10.10 10.03 1.54
CA ALA A 152 -10.22 9.91 0.10
C ALA A 152 -11.65 10.16 -0.37
N MET A 153 -12.64 9.57 0.31
CA MET A 153 -14.07 9.74 0.01
C MET A 153 -14.56 11.18 0.25
N ALA A 154 -14.04 11.86 1.28
CA ALA A 154 -14.36 13.27 1.53
C ALA A 154 -13.78 14.20 0.45
N ILE A 155 -12.59 13.89 -0.09
CA ILE A 155 -11.93 14.69 -1.14
C ILE A 155 -12.45 14.34 -2.55
N ARG A 156 -12.93 13.11 -2.75
CA ARG A 156 -13.47 12.59 -4.01
C ARG A 156 -14.94 12.20 -3.82
N PRO A 157 -15.88 13.16 -3.96
CA PRO A 157 -17.31 12.86 -3.89
C PRO A 157 -17.69 11.73 -4.84
N GLY A 158 -18.43 10.73 -4.34
CA GLY A 158 -18.83 9.55 -5.10
C GLY A 158 -17.83 8.39 -5.11
N LEU A 159 -16.62 8.56 -4.54
CA LEU A 159 -15.68 7.46 -4.36
C LEU A 159 -16.24 6.42 -3.36
N ARG A 160 -16.14 5.15 -3.71
CA ARG A 160 -16.38 4.02 -2.79
C ARG A 160 -15.05 3.53 -2.21
N GLY A 161 -15.00 3.30 -0.91
CA GLY A 161 -13.85 2.74 -0.21
C GLY A 161 -14.13 1.33 0.31
N GLN A 162 -13.18 0.41 0.16
CA GLN A 162 -13.26 -0.96 0.67
C GLN A 162 -11.92 -1.37 1.31
N ILE A 163 -11.99 -2.19 2.37
CA ILE A 163 -10.82 -2.90 2.91
C ILE A 163 -11.03 -4.39 2.65
N VAL A 164 -10.02 -5.04 2.09
CA VAL A 164 -9.94 -6.50 1.97
C VAL A 164 -8.78 -6.98 2.85
N GLN A 165 -8.98 -8.06 3.59
CA GLN A 165 -7.92 -8.69 4.35
C GLN A 165 -7.33 -9.81 3.49
N ALA A 166 -6.00 -9.85 3.36
CA ALA A 166 -5.33 -11.02 2.80
C ALA A 166 -5.59 -12.22 3.72
N GLY A 167 -6.02 -13.36 3.18
CA GLY A 167 -6.44 -14.52 3.99
C GLY A 167 -5.35 -15.00 4.95
N GLU A 168 -5.73 -15.42 6.16
CA GLU A 168 -4.81 -16.07 7.11
C GLU A 168 -4.21 -17.33 6.46
N GLY A 169 -2.88 -17.46 6.46
CA GLY A 169 -2.19 -18.64 5.95
C GLY A 169 -2.01 -18.72 4.43
N VAL A 170 -2.42 -17.70 3.67
CA VAL A 170 -1.89 -17.50 2.31
C VAL A 170 -0.57 -16.76 2.48
N ASP A 171 0.54 -17.49 2.60
CA ASP A 171 1.85 -16.88 2.38
C ASP A 171 1.82 -16.34 0.95
N LEU A 172 1.70 -15.03 0.81
CA LEU A 172 1.54 -14.36 -0.47
C LEU A 172 2.78 -14.58 -1.38
N ASN A 173 3.88 -15.09 -0.82
CA ASN A 173 5.05 -15.58 -1.56
C ASN A 173 4.82 -16.96 -2.19
N ASP A 174 4.04 -17.86 -1.59
CA ASP A 174 3.80 -19.22 -2.11
C ASP A 174 2.97 -19.22 -3.40
N VAL A 175 2.10 -18.21 -3.57
CA VAL A 175 1.31 -18.00 -4.79
C VAL A 175 2.22 -17.63 -5.99
N LEU A 176 3.35 -16.95 -5.74
CA LEU A 176 4.30 -16.55 -6.78
C LEU A 176 5.30 -17.67 -7.12
N VAL A 177 5.60 -18.57 -6.17
CA VAL A 177 6.56 -19.68 -6.40
C VAL A 177 5.90 -20.86 -7.14
N ASN A 178 4.60 -21.10 -6.96
CA ASN A 178 3.91 -22.25 -7.57
C ASN A 178 3.13 -21.96 -8.87
N GLY A 179 3.08 -20.70 -9.31
CA GLY A 179 2.35 -20.29 -10.54
C GLY A 179 3.10 -20.53 -11.86
N GLY A 180 4.27 -21.18 -11.83
CA GLY A 180 5.14 -21.40 -12.99
C GLY A 180 5.01 -22.76 -13.68
N SER A 181 4.01 -23.58 -13.31
CA SER A 181 3.81 -24.91 -13.89
C SER A 181 2.41 -25.04 -14.47
N SER A 182 2.26 -24.66 -15.73
CA SER A 182 1.19 -25.11 -16.62
C SER A 182 1.75 -25.30 -18.01
#